data_AF-A0A9P9R2J2-F1
#
_entry.id   AF-A0A9P9R2J2-F1
#
_cell.length_a   1.000
_cell.length_b   1.000
_cell.length_c   1.000
_cell.angle_alpha   90.00
_cell.angle_beta   90.00
_cell.angle_gamma   90.00
#
_symmetry.space_group_name_H-M   'P 1'
#
loop_
_entity.id
_entity.type
_entity.pdbx_description
1 polymer ?
#
loop_
_entity_poly.entity_id
_entity_poly.type
_entity_poly.pdbx_seq_one_letter_code
_entity_poly.pdbx_strand_id
1 'polypeptide(L)'
;MVILRHLTAHLAAGLAVTGAVLASPFSHVARDADIATGFVSELTQNVTTIHQEQQETEKRGLVCSQSSSLTVDLGYVKYQGQQNAGTGVNVWKGIRYATAARWQPPRLPPLQPNGTVIQATEQSVQCPGVYPSVGGLPPIPGDEDCLFLNVYAPSKAQNLPVLVWIHGGGYGLGNSVQDMTEIINANNKGFIVVSIQYRLGAFGFLASQEVKNKGVVNAGILDQAFALAWVKLFICKFGGNPLAVTISGESAGAGSVMYHNLAVNGALGPLLFDKSIANSPYLPFQYNYNDAIPTSRYYAFSQAAGCPSSGNVFACLQSKDSATLQQANAVVTNQAPYGYWAFWPVTDHAYIMSLASQQLAAKQVSGQKLLVGFNANEGPLFVQNNIDTESQLVDWLKIEFPNLSATQINSILAANPNSSPTNRAGPFFETNGLSGPNALNMSGGANGQQQRGYNIYAEATFVCPAYWFASAFTGSSTKKAYVYQYSVPFATHGTDMAGYFGPQTENQSNDFVLAFRRIWGNFVMTGNPSIASQLANGQSTGNASVHPIATWPAWGESAPKLVNLNETGGVQYQEPTQFGYNVTQSKGPGLKNAIAVVDANTWEGGRGQRCAFWKQLAPSIPA
;
A
#
# COMPACT_ATOMS: atom_id res chain seq x y z
N MET A 1 33.21 -17.48 37.29
CA MET A 1 32.18 -18.54 37.22
C MET A 1 31.31 -18.24 36.00
N VAL A 2 31.71 -18.58 34.77
CA VAL A 2 31.87 -19.92 34.14
C VAL A 2 30.46 -20.55 34.04
N ILE A 3 29.82 -20.61 32.86
CA ILE A 3 29.80 -21.73 31.89
C ILE A 3 28.69 -21.37 30.84
N LEU A 4 28.77 -21.50 29.50
CA LEU A 4 29.54 -22.39 28.62
C LEU A 4 29.75 -21.73 27.23
N ARG A 5 31.00 -21.71 26.77
CA ARG A 5 31.39 -21.67 25.35
C ARG A 5 31.34 -23.10 24.78
N HIS A 6 31.03 -23.23 23.49
CA HIS A 6 31.26 -24.36 22.55
C HIS A 6 30.14 -25.39 22.33
N LEU A 7 29.56 -25.33 21.11
CA LEU A 7 29.31 -26.40 20.11
C LEU A 7 28.51 -25.71 18.97
N THR A 8 28.92 -25.61 17.70
CA THR A 8 29.94 -26.29 16.88
C THR A 8 30.44 -25.37 15.76
N ALA A 9 31.70 -25.53 15.38
CA ALA A 9 32.27 -24.99 14.15
C ALA A 9 32.23 -26.08 13.04
N HIS A 10 32.10 -25.60 11.79
CA HIS A 10 32.31 -26.27 10.49
C HIS A 10 31.14 -27.04 9.86
N LEU A 11 30.32 -26.34 9.05
CA LEU A 11 30.18 -26.53 7.59
C LEU A 11 29.10 -25.62 6.98
N ALA A 12 29.53 -24.48 6.41
CA ALA A 12 29.03 -23.82 5.19
C ALA A 12 29.67 -22.42 5.14
N ALA A 13 30.68 -22.26 4.30
CA ALA A 13 31.45 -21.04 4.18
C ALA A 13 30.59 -19.85 3.74
N GLY A 14 30.75 -18.70 4.41
CA GLY A 14 30.36 -17.40 3.87
C GLY A 14 29.25 -16.62 4.59
N LEU A 15 29.04 -16.76 5.90
CA LEU A 15 28.22 -15.83 6.70
C LEU A 15 28.50 -16.07 8.18
N ALA A 16 29.64 -15.60 8.69
CA ALA A 16 30.03 -15.82 10.08
C ALA A 16 30.60 -14.55 10.73
N VAL A 17 29.81 -13.46 10.73
CA VAL A 17 29.79 -12.46 11.82
C VAL A 17 28.39 -11.84 11.88
N THR A 18 27.38 -12.56 12.36
CA THR A 18 26.04 -11.99 12.64
C THR A 18 25.55 -12.25 14.06
N GLY A 19 26.48 -12.54 14.98
CA GLY A 19 26.16 -12.77 16.40
C GLY A 19 26.44 -11.59 17.35
N ALA A 20 27.01 -10.48 16.88
CA ALA A 20 27.49 -9.41 17.77
C ALA A 20 26.77 -8.05 17.59
N VAL A 21 25.85 -7.90 16.63
CA VAL A 21 25.14 -6.64 16.36
C VAL A 21 23.73 -6.59 16.99
N LEU A 22 23.23 -7.70 17.54
CA LEU A 22 21.85 -7.79 18.08
C LEU A 22 21.77 -8.01 19.61
N ALA A 23 22.84 -7.74 20.33
CA ALA A 23 22.87 -7.83 21.80
C ALA A 23 23.39 -6.52 22.42
N SER A 24 22.68 -5.41 22.19
CA SER A 24 22.75 -4.23 23.04
C SER A 24 21.30 -3.82 23.35
N PRO A 25 20.92 -3.63 24.63
CA PRO A 25 19.62 -3.06 24.92
C PRO A 25 19.59 -1.65 24.34
N PHE A 26 18.46 -1.28 23.72
CA PHE A 26 17.98 0.07 23.45
C PHE A 26 18.42 1.10 24.51
N SER A 27 19.66 1.57 24.45
CA SER A 27 20.26 2.39 25.51
C SER A 27 21.36 3.28 24.96
N HIS A 28 20.98 4.19 24.07
CA HIS A 28 21.46 5.58 24.08
C HIS A 28 20.60 6.41 23.12
N VAL A 29 19.33 6.59 23.47
CA VAL A 29 18.58 7.75 22.97
C VAL A 29 19.20 8.97 23.68
N ALA A 30 19.65 9.97 22.92
CA ALA A 30 20.01 11.26 23.48
C ALA A 30 18.86 11.72 24.40
N ARG A 31 19.16 12.15 25.63
CA ARG A 31 18.16 12.37 26.69
C ARG A 31 17.03 13.35 26.34
N ASP A 32 17.11 14.03 25.19
CA ASP A 32 16.18 15.05 24.71
C ASP A 32 15.46 14.70 23.39
N ALA A 33 15.72 13.55 22.75
CA ALA A 33 15.03 13.16 21.51
C ALA A 33 13.72 12.42 21.80
N ASP A 34 12.64 12.75 21.08
CA ASP A 34 11.39 12.02 21.19
C ASP A 34 11.52 10.54 20.74
N ILE A 35 10.64 9.67 21.24
CA ILE A 35 10.74 8.21 21.09
C ILE A 35 10.77 7.78 19.61
N ALA A 36 10.01 8.46 18.75
CA ALA A 36 9.97 8.14 17.32
C ALA A 36 11.29 8.51 16.64
N THR A 37 11.86 9.69 16.94
CA THR A 37 13.16 10.11 16.41
C THR A 37 14.28 9.16 16.86
N GLY A 38 14.26 8.72 18.13
CA GLY A 38 15.19 7.70 18.63
C GLY A 38 15.09 6.39 17.85
N PHE A 39 13.88 5.87 17.64
CA PHE A 39 13.64 4.67 16.84
C PHE A 39 14.14 4.82 15.40
N VAL A 40 13.82 5.94 14.73
CA VAL A 40 14.24 6.18 13.34
C VAL A 40 15.77 6.27 13.21
N SER A 41 16.43 6.93 14.16
CA SER A 41 17.89 7.00 14.21
C SER A 41 18.52 5.60 14.34
N GLU A 42 18.02 4.79 15.28
CA GLU A 42 18.52 3.43 15.50
C GLU A 42 18.27 2.52 14.30
N LEU A 43 17.07 2.58 13.72
CA LEU A 43 16.72 1.84 12.51
C LEU A 43 17.66 2.21 11.35
N THR A 44 17.88 3.51 11.15
CA THR A 44 18.77 4.02 10.10
C THR A 44 20.19 3.51 10.30
N GLN A 45 20.72 3.59 11.52
CA GLN A 45 22.06 3.12 11.84
C GLN A 45 22.21 1.61 11.57
N ASN A 46 21.29 0.80 12.10
CA ASN A 46 21.33 -0.65 11.96
C ASN A 46 21.26 -1.07 10.49
N VAL A 47 20.31 -0.54 9.72
CA VAL A 47 20.15 -0.87 8.30
C VAL A 47 21.32 -0.34 7.47
N THR A 48 21.93 0.79 7.83
CA THR A 48 23.16 1.27 7.18
C THR A 48 24.29 0.25 7.28
N THR A 49 24.57 -0.26 8.48
CA THR A 49 25.60 -1.28 8.70
C THR A 49 25.32 -2.54 7.88
N ILE A 50 24.08 -3.04 7.94
CA ILE A 50 23.66 -4.23 7.18
C ILE A 50 23.81 -4.01 5.67
N HIS A 51 23.43 -2.84 5.17
CA HIS A 51 23.52 -2.51 3.76
C HIS A 51 24.98 -2.54 3.26
N GLN A 52 25.91 -1.98 4.04
CA GLN A 52 27.34 -2.00 3.74
C GLN A 52 27.88 -3.43 3.71
N GLU A 53 27.54 -4.26 4.70
CA GLU A 53 27.94 -5.67 4.75
C GLU A 53 27.41 -6.47 3.55
N GLN A 54 26.17 -6.20 3.12
CA GLN A 54 25.56 -6.83 1.95
C GLN A 54 26.29 -6.48 0.66
N GLN A 55 26.65 -5.21 0.46
CA GLN A 55 27.43 -4.79 -0.70
C GLN A 55 28.80 -5.47 -0.72
N GLU A 56 29.48 -5.58 0.41
CA GLU A 56 30.76 -6.28 0.49
C GLU A 56 30.63 -7.80 0.27
N THR A 57 29.55 -8.40 0.75
CA THR A 57 29.22 -9.82 0.53
C THR A 57 28.97 -10.09 -0.97
N GLU A 58 28.21 -9.22 -1.64
CA GLU A 58 27.96 -9.28 -3.08
C GLU A 58 29.26 -9.13 -3.90
N LYS A 59 30.14 -8.18 -3.53
CA LYS A 59 31.48 -8.02 -4.14
C LYS A 59 32.34 -9.27 -4.02
N ARG A 60 32.17 -10.05 -2.94
CA ARG A 60 32.87 -11.33 -2.71
C ARG A 60 32.23 -12.52 -3.46
N GLY A 61 31.14 -12.30 -4.19
CA GLY A 61 30.46 -13.34 -4.95
C GLY A 61 29.65 -14.32 -4.10
N LEU A 62 29.35 -13.98 -2.83
CA LEU A 62 28.49 -14.79 -1.97
C LEU A 62 27.03 -14.61 -2.37
N VAL A 63 26.33 -15.72 -2.56
CA VAL A 63 24.99 -15.74 -3.14
C VAL A 63 23.97 -16.18 -2.11
N CYS A 64 22.94 -15.36 -1.91
CA CYS A 64 21.78 -15.74 -1.10
C CYS A 64 21.11 -16.97 -1.69
N SER A 65 20.94 -18.02 -0.90
CA SER A 65 20.39 -19.28 -1.38
C SER A 65 19.46 -19.89 -0.33
N GLN A 66 18.36 -20.45 -0.80
CA GLN A 66 17.49 -21.24 0.04
C GLN A 66 18.17 -22.58 0.36
N SER A 67 18.15 -22.99 1.63
CA SER A 67 18.56 -24.33 2.04
C SER A 67 17.65 -25.41 1.41
N SER A 68 18.19 -26.63 1.26
CA SER A 68 17.39 -27.81 0.92
C SER A 68 16.40 -28.18 2.03
N SER A 69 16.70 -27.79 3.27
CA SER A 69 15.75 -27.83 4.38
C SER A 69 14.80 -26.63 4.31
N LEU A 70 13.51 -26.88 4.55
CA LEU A 70 12.50 -25.83 4.73
C LEU A 70 12.54 -25.20 6.14
N THR A 71 13.41 -25.70 7.02
CA THR A 71 13.69 -25.05 8.31
C THR A 71 14.64 -23.88 8.09
N VAL A 72 14.19 -22.66 8.41
CA VAL A 72 14.98 -21.44 8.33
C VAL A 72 15.33 -20.95 9.74
N ASP A 73 16.62 -20.80 10.02
CA ASP A 73 17.13 -20.27 11.29
C ASP A 73 17.35 -18.76 11.20
N LEU A 74 16.52 -17.99 11.89
CA LEU A 74 16.58 -16.53 11.93
C LEU A 74 17.46 -16.00 13.08
N GLY A 75 18.14 -16.87 13.82
CA GLY A 75 18.96 -16.54 14.98
C GLY A 75 18.16 -16.40 16.26
N TYR A 76 16.98 -15.76 16.22
CA TYR A 76 16.08 -15.66 17.38
C TYR A 76 15.13 -16.84 17.52
N VAL A 77 14.80 -17.52 16.42
CA VAL A 77 14.03 -18.77 16.38
C VAL A 77 14.17 -19.45 15.02
N LYS A 78 13.89 -20.75 14.96
CA LYS A 78 13.78 -21.51 13.70
C LYS A 78 12.31 -21.62 13.27
N TYR A 79 12.05 -21.44 11.99
CA TYR A 79 10.73 -21.64 11.39
C TYR A 79 10.74 -22.78 10.39
N GLN A 80 9.78 -23.69 10.50
CA GLN A 80 9.54 -24.76 9.54
C GLN A 80 8.47 -24.32 8.54
N GLY A 81 8.84 -24.16 7.28
CA GLY A 81 7.88 -23.89 6.20
C GLY A 81 7.29 -25.16 5.60
N GLN A 82 6.47 -24.98 4.57
CA GLN A 82 5.92 -26.07 3.76
C GLN A 82 6.19 -25.86 2.27
N GLN A 83 6.40 -26.96 1.56
CA GLN A 83 6.48 -26.94 0.11
C GLN A 83 5.11 -27.25 -0.47
N ASN A 84 4.67 -26.48 -1.47
CA ASN A 84 3.57 -26.87 -2.33
C ASN A 84 4.16 -27.49 -3.60
N ALA A 85 4.17 -28.83 -3.68
CA ALA A 85 4.78 -29.55 -4.81
C ALA A 85 4.06 -29.28 -6.15
N GLY A 86 2.74 -29.04 -6.11
CA GLY A 86 1.96 -28.74 -7.31
C GLY A 86 2.31 -27.39 -7.94
N THR A 87 2.71 -26.41 -7.12
CA THR A 87 3.06 -25.06 -7.60
C THR A 87 4.57 -24.86 -7.67
N GLY A 88 5.36 -25.66 -6.93
CA GLY A 88 6.80 -25.50 -6.76
C GLY A 88 7.18 -24.18 -6.08
N VAL A 89 6.32 -23.70 -5.18
CA VAL A 89 6.52 -22.55 -4.30
C VAL A 89 6.56 -23.04 -2.86
N ASN A 90 7.61 -22.68 -2.15
CA ASN A 90 7.76 -22.87 -0.71
C ASN A 90 7.16 -21.69 0.03
N VAL A 91 6.52 -21.97 1.16
CA VAL A 91 5.74 -20.99 1.90
C VAL A 91 6.07 -21.08 3.39
N TRP A 92 6.27 -19.92 4.01
CA TRP A 92 6.35 -19.74 5.46
C TRP A 92 5.31 -18.69 5.85
N LYS A 93 4.23 -19.11 6.50
CA LYS A 93 3.16 -18.24 6.98
C LYS A 93 3.31 -17.99 8.48
N GLY A 94 3.03 -16.77 8.93
CA GLY A 94 3.02 -16.44 10.36
C GLY A 94 4.40 -16.32 11.02
N ILE A 95 5.42 -15.85 10.28
CA ILE A 95 6.72 -15.51 10.88
C ILE A 95 6.56 -14.22 11.70
N ARG A 96 6.84 -14.27 13.00
CA ARG A 96 6.78 -13.08 13.86
C ARG A 96 8.00 -12.22 13.59
N TYR A 97 7.81 -11.06 12.97
CA TYR A 97 8.95 -10.18 12.66
C TYR A 97 9.23 -9.17 13.77
N ALA A 98 8.24 -8.88 14.62
CA ALA A 98 8.38 -7.95 15.73
C ALA A 98 7.44 -8.28 16.90
N THR A 99 7.69 -7.63 18.04
CA THR A 99 6.75 -7.47 19.16
C THR A 99 6.65 -5.99 19.50
N ALA A 100 5.50 -5.55 20.02
CA ALA A 100 5.32 -4.17 20.46
C ALA A 100 4.34 -4.09 21.62
N ALA A 101 4.62 -3.19 22.57
CA ALA A 101 3.61 -2.74 23.52
C ALA A 101 2.70 -1.70 22.85
N ARG A 102 1.52 -1.44 23.43
CA ARG A 102 0.55 -0.47 22.91
C ARG A 102 1.18 0.91 22.69
N TRP A 103 1.02 1.41 21.46
CA TRP A 103 1.56 2.68 20.98
C TRP A 103 3.07 2.87 21.22
N GLN A 104 3.83 1.77 21.31
CA GLN A 104 5.30 1.79 21.33
C GLN A 104 5.87 1.34 19.97
N PRO A 105 7.11 1.74 19.64
CA PRO A 105 7.80 1.23 18.46
C PRO A 105 7.93 -0.30 18.47
N PRO A 106 7.92 -0.96 17.29
CA PRO A 106 8.21 -2.38 17.18
C PRO A 106 9.65 -2.70 17.61
N ARG A 107 9.85 -3.90 18.12
CA ARG A 107 11.16 -4.44 18.54
C ARG A 107 11.32 -5.87 18.07
N LEU A 108 12.56 -6.36 18.00
CA LEU A 108 12.82 -7.76 17.68
C LEU A 108 12.09 -8.69 18.66
N PRO A 109 11.58 -9.84 18.18
CA PRO A 109 11.02 -10.87 19.06
C PRO A 109 12.07 -11.38 20.07
N PRO A 110 11.64 -11.82 21.26
CA PRO A 110 12.54 -12.42 22.22
C PRO A 110 13.16 -13.71 21.67
N LEU A 111 14.43 -13.95 22.02
CA LEU A 111 15.12 -15.19 21.72
C LEU A 111 14.35 -16.37 22.30
N GLN A 112 14.11 -17.38 21.47
CA GLN A 112 13.51 -18.64 21.89
C GLN A 112 14.58 -19.61 22.42
N PRO A 113 14.21 -20.58 23.27
CA PRO A 113 15.12 -21.63 23.71
C PRO A 113 15.83 -22.32 22.53
N ASN A 114 17.07 -22.73 22.75
CA ASN A 114 17.85 -23.40 21.70
C ASN A 114 17.13 -24.68 21.25
N GLY A 115 17.00 -24.86 19.93
CA GLY A 115 16.30 -25.99 19.34
C GLY A 115 14.80 -25.79 19.12
N THR A 116 14.19 -24.68 19.58
CA THR A 116 12.79 -24.37 19.28
C THR A 116 12.56 -24.18 17.77
N VAL A 117 11.60 -24.93 17.23
CA VAL A 117 11.14 -24.82 15.84
C VAL A 117 9.64 -24.52 15.84
N ILE A 118 9.24 -23.39 15.24
CA ILE A 118 7.85 -22.99 15.08
C ILE A 118 7.35 -23.41 13.68
N GLN A 119 6.17 -24.01 13.60
CA GLN A 119 5.53 -24.32 12.32
C GLN A 119 4.99 -23.04 11.69
N ALA A 120 5.51 -22.70 10.50
CA ALA A 120 5.09 -21.56 9.69
C ALA A 120 4.23 -22.03 8.51
N THR A 121 3.19 -22.82 8.78
CA THR A 121 2.38 -23.49 7.74
C THR A 121 0.97 -22.90 7.61
N GLU A 122 0.54 -22.12 8.62
CA GLU A 122 -0.80 -21.55 8.72
C GLU A 122 -0.75 -20.03 8.85
N GLN A 123 -1.83 -19.37 8.43
CA GLN A 123 -1.93 -17.92 8.60
C GLN A 123 -2.01 -17.56 10.08
N SER A 124 -1.29 -16.51 10.48
CA SER A 124 -1.39 -16.00 11.85
C SER A 124 -2.64 -15.15 12.05
N VAL A 125 -2.89 -14.80 13.30
CA VAL A 125 -3.96 -13.87 13.70
C VAL A 125 -3.79 -12.50 13.03
N GLN A 126 -4.93 -11.89 12.68
CA GLN A 126 -4.95 -10.53 12.14
C GLN A 126 -4.92 -9.48 13.25
N CYS A 127 -4.44 -8.28 12.93
CA CYS A 127 -4.52 -7.14 13.83
C CYS A 127 -5.98 -6.72 14.05
N PRO A 128 -6.32 -6.13 15.21
CA PRO A 128 -7.66 -5.64 15.45
C PRO A 128 -7.96 -4.48 14.49
N GLY A 129 -9.11 -4.54 13.83
CA GLY A 129 -9.45 -3.62 12.74
C GLY A 129 -10.81 -2.95 12.92
N VAL A 130 -11.17 -2.14 11.93
CA VAL A 130 -12.44 -1.40 11.86
C VAL A 130 -12.81 -1.12 10.40
N TYR A 131 -14.10 -1.24 10.09
CA TYR A 131 -14.65 -0.82 8.81
C TYR A 131 -14.68 0.72 8.68
N PRO A 132 -14.68 1.28 7.46
CA PRO A 132 -14.95 2.71 7.30
C PRO A 132 -16.36 3.05 7.81
N SER A 133 -16.60 4.33 8.07
CA SER A 133 -17.92 4.85 8.48
C SER A 133 -18.93 4.68 7.36
N VAL A 134 -19.66 3.56 7.38
CA VAL A 134 -20.78 3.28 6.46
C VAL A 134 -22.06 2.90 7.21
N GLY A 135 -22.07 3.12 8.53
CA GLY A 135 -23.23 2.99 9.41
C GLY A 135 -23.18 1.78 10.34
N GLY A 136 -22.88 2.03 11.62
CA GLY A 136 -23.17 1.12 12.74
C GLY A 136 -22.46 -0.23 12.71
N LEU A 137 -21.34 -0.36 11.97
CA LEU A 137 -20.63 -1.63 11.86
C LEU A 137 -19.84 -1.95 13.14
N PRO A 138 -19.79 -3.23 13.56
CA PRO A 138 -18.99 -3.65 14.70
C PRO A 138 -17.48 -3.57 14.37
N PRO A 139 -16.60 -3.64 15.40
CA PRO A 139 -15.17 -3.80 15.14
C PRO A 139 -14.88 -5.09 14.38
N ILE A 140 -13.76 -5.11 13.67
CA ILE A 140 -13.21 -6.34 13.07
C ILE A 140 -12.34 -7.01 14.13
N PRO A 141 -12.73 -8.20 14.64
CA PRO A 141 -11.97 -8.86 15.69
C PRO A 141 -10.55 -9.19 15.24
N GLY A 142 -9.61 -9.02 16.16
CA GLY A 142 -8.20 -9.40 15.97
C GLY A 142 -7.46 -9.48 17.31
N ASP A 143 -6.18 -9.83 17.21
CA ASP A 143 -5.26 -9.92 18.35
C ASP A 143 -4.22 -8.80 18.26
N GLU A 144 -3.88 -8.16 19.38
CA GLU A 144 -2.83 -7.12 19.40
C GLU A 144 -1.43 -7.68 19.13
N ASP A 145 -1.22 -8.98 19.38
CA ASP A 145 0.02 -9.69 19.09
C ASP A 145 0.11 -10.13 17.61
N CYS A 146 -0.07 -9.20 16.67
CA CYS A 146 -0.31 -9.47 15.25
C CYS A 146 0.85 -9.18 14.29
N LEU A 147 2.06 -8.84 14.77
CA LEU A 147 3.19 -8.42 13.93
C LEU A 147 3.89 -9.61 13.25
N PHE A 148 3.19 -10.18 12.27
CA PHE A 148 3.62 -11.31 11.46
C PHE A 148 3.79 -10.98 9.98
N LEU A 149 4.59 -11.78 9.29
CA LEU A 149 4.71 -11.76 7.84
C LEU A 149 4.69 -13.17 7.27
N ASN A 150 4.45 -13.24 5.96
CA ASN A 150 4.52 -14.47 5.19
C ASN A 150 5.61 -14.33 4.11
N VAL A 151 6.31 -15.43 3.81
CA VAL A 151 7.30 -15.51 2.73
C VAL A 151 6.88 -16.59 1.74
N TYR A 152 6.86 -16.24 0.45
CA TYR A 152 6.59 -17.12 -0.69
C TYR A 152 7.81 -17.12 -1.60
N ALA A 153 8.51 -18.25 -1.69
CA ALA A 153 9.73 -18.37 -2.48
C ALA A 153 9.67 -19.57 -3.43
N PRO A 154 10.13 -19.44 -4.68
CA PRO A 154 10.34 -20.60 -5.55
C PRO A 154 11.19 -21.69 -4.89
N SER A 155 10.89 -22.96 -5.17
CA SER A 155 11.79 -24.04 -4.73
C SER A 155 13.19 -23.82 -5.31
N LYS A 156 14.22 -23.84 -4.44
CA LYS A 156 15.63 -23.57 -4.79
C LYS A 156 15.91 -22.11 -5.20
N ALA A 157 15.16 -21.15 -4.64
CA ALA A 157 15.43 -19.74 -4.86
C ALA A 157 16.90 -19.38 -4.56
N GLN A 158 17.51 -18.63 -5.48
CA GLN A 158 18.87 -18.16 -5.36
C GLN A 158 18.97 -16.73 -5.87
N ASN A 159 19.34 -15.82 -4.97
CA ASN A 159 19.55 -14.40 -5.21
C ASN A 159 18.44 -13.70 -6.03
N LEU A 160 17.19 -14.08 -5.79
CA LEU A 160 16.05 -13.55 -6.53
C LEU A 160 15.65 -12.16 -6.01
N PRO A 161 15.19 -11.24 -6.88
CA PRO A 161 14.52 -10.01 -6.46
C PRO A 161 13.39 -10.29 -5.47
N VAL A 162 13.12 -9.34 -4.58
CA VAL A 162 12.13 -9.46 -3.52
C VAL A 162 11.02 -8.43 -3.74
N LEU A 163 9.78 -8.88 -3.79
CA LEU A 163 8.59 -8.05 -3.73
C LEU A 163 8.04 -8.05 -2.29
N VAL A 164 7.88 -6.89 -1.68
CA VAL A 164 7.28 -6.77 -0.34
C VAL A 164 5.90 -6.13 -0.49
N TRP A 165 4.85 -6.87 -0.19
CA TRP A 165 3.46 -6.44 -0.25
C TRP A 165 2.97 -5.86 1.08
N ILE A 166 2.48 -4.63 1.03
CA ILE A 166 1.82 -3.91 2.12
C ILE A 166 0.33 -3.82 1.78
N HIS A 167 -0.53 -4.44 2.58
CA HIS A 167 -1.96 -4.47 2.30
C HIS A 167 -2.64 -3.11 2.51
N GLY A 168 -3.71 -2.87 1.75
CA GLY A 168 -4.62 -1.73 1.89
C GLY A 168 -5.60 -1.85 3.05
N GLY A 169 -6.68 -1.06 2.98
CA GLY A 169 -7.75 -1.05 3.99
C GLY A 169 -7.88 0.23 4.81
N GLY A 170 -7.57 1.39 4.22
CA GLY A 170 -7.76 2.69 4.85
C GLY A 170 -7.02 2.89 6.18
N TYR A 171 -5.96 2.11 6.42
CA TYR A 171 -5.21 2.01 7.69
C TYR A 171 -6.01 1.43 8.86
N GLY A 172 -7.27 1.03 8.65
CA GLY A 172 -8.17 0.49 9.67
C GLY A 172 -8.49 -1.00 9.52
N LEU A 173 -8.33 -1.58 8.35
CA LEU A 173 -8.58 -3.01 8.07
C LEU A 173 -7.51 -3.59 7.14
N GLY A 174 -7.64 -4.89 6.86
CA GLY A 174 -6.76 -5.62 5.94
C GLY A 174 -5.86 -6.60 6.67
N ASN A 175 -5.22 -7.49 5.90
CA ASN A 175 -4.29 -8.48 6.42
C ASN A 175 -3.37 -9.05 5.30
N SER A 176 -2.49 -9.98 5.66
CA SER A 176 -1.45 -10.57 4.81
C SER A 176 -1.85 -11.89 4.15
N VAL A 177 -3.15 -12.24 4.13
CA VAL A 177 -3.63 -13.57 3.72
C VAL A 177 -3.61 -13.81 2.20
N GLN A 178 -3.47 -12.75 1.40
CA GLN A 178 -3.40 -12.82 -0.06
C GLN A 178 -2.37 -13.87 -0.50
N ASP A 179 -2.81 -14.82 -1.34
CA ASP A 179 -1.90 -15.79 -1.92
C ASP A 179 -1.08 -15.14 -3.04
N MET A 180 0.23 -15.33 -2.97
CA MET A 180 1.23 -14.77 -3.89
C MET A 180 1.70 -15.79 -4.93
N THR A 181 1.14 -17.01 -4.92
CA THR A 181 1.60 -18.12 -5.77
C THR A 181 1.34 -17.85 -7.25
N GLU A 182 0.19 -17.29 -7.61
CA GLU A 182 -0.18 -17.04 -9.00
C GLU A 182 0.74 -16.02 -9.69
N ILE A 183 1.07 -14.92 -9.01
CA ILE A 183 1.98 -13.90 -9.58
C ILE A 183 3.40 -14.43 -9.75
N ILE A 184 3.87 -15.27 -8.82
CA ILE A 184 5.20 -15.91 -8.92
C ILE A 184 5.23 -16.86 -10.12
N ASN A 185 4.22 -17.72 -10.27
CA ASN A 185 4.15 -18.69 -11.36
C ASN A 185 3.98 -18.02 -12.73
N ALA A 186 3.14 -16.99 -12.83
CA ALA A 186 2.96 -16.23 -14.05
C ALA A 186 4.26 -15.54 -14.52
N ASN A 187 5.23 -15.36 -13.63
CA ASN A 187 6.52 -14.74 -13.90
C ASN A 187 7.70 -15.71 -13.89
N ASN A 188 7.46 -16.97 -14.25
CA ASN A 188 8.48 -18.02 -14.32
C ASN A 188 9.29 -18.16 -13.03
N LYS A 189 8.67 -17.87 -11.87
CA LYS A 189 9.33 -17.98 -10.57
C LYS A 189 10.55 -17.05 -10.42
N GLY A 190 10.50 -15.87 -11.05
CA GLY A 190 11.63 -14.94 -11.10
C GLY A 190 11.87 -14.07 -9.85
N PHE A 191 11.00 -14.14 -8.84
CA PHE A 191 11.14 -13.34 -7.60
C PHE A 191 10.49 -14.04 -6.40
N ILE A 192 10.83 -13.55 -5.20
CA ILE A 192 10.22 -13.93 -3.92
C ILE A 192 9.22 -12.85 -3.50
N VAL A 193 8.15 -13.24 -2.80
CA VAL A 193 7.19 -12.29 -2.21
C VAL A 193 7.18 -12.39 -0.69
N VAL A 194 7.15 -11.24 -0.02
CA VAL A 194 6.92 -11.10 1.42
C VAL A 194 5.65 -10.30 1.63
N SER A 195 4.64 -10.83 2.33
CA SER A 195 3.44 -10.06 2.72
C SER A 195 3.44 -9.79 4.21
N ILE A 196 3.20 -8.54 4.61
CA ILE A 196 3.36 -8.10 6.01
C ILE A 196 2.02 -7.70 6.65
N GLN A 197 1.90 -7.95 7.95
CA GLN A 197 0.90 -7.33 8.82
C GLN A 197 1.47 -6.05 9.46
N TYR A 198 0.61 -5.10 9.81
CA TYR A 198 0.96 -3.93 10.63
C TYR A 198 -0.24 -3.51 11.50
N ARG A 199 0.00 -2.80 12.61
CA ARG A 199 -1.11 -2.36 13.49
C ARG A 199 -2.05 -1.39 12.78
N LEU A 200 -3.35 -1.52 13.04
CA LEU A 200 -4.43 -0.81 12.34
C LEU A 200 -5.26 0.07 13.29
N GLY A 201 -6.04 0.99 12.72
CA GLY A 201 -6.98 1.86 13.43
C GLY A 201 -6.35 2.55 14.63
N ALA A 202 -7.09 2.66 15.75
CA ALA A 202 -6.57 3.23 16.99
C ALA A 202 -5.34 2.49 17.56
N PHE A 203 -5.11 1.22 17.23
CA PHE A 203 -3.94 0.49 17.73
C PHE A 203 -2.64 0.90 16.99
N GLY A 204 -2.75 1.31 15.73
CA GLY A 204 -1.63 1.72 14.89
C GLY A 204 -1.44 3.24 14.75
N PHE A 205 -2.53 4.00 14.87
CA PHE A 205 -2.57 5.41 14.39
C PHE A 205 -3.28 6.36 15.37
N LEU A 206 -3.32 6.02 16.66
CA LEU A 206 -3.79 6.95 17.69
C LEU A 206 -2.79 8.11 17.82
N ALA A 207 -3.27 9.34 17.66
CA ALA A 207 -2.41 10.51 17.63
C ALA A 207 -2.90 11.62 18.57
N SER A 208 -1.99 12.10 19.40
CA SER A 208 -2.13 13.32 20.21
C SER A 208 -0.75 13.71 20.75
N GLN A 209 -0.65 14.90 21.37
CA GLN A 209 0.56 15.27 22.09
C GLN A 209 0.93 14.27 23.20
N GLU A 210 -0.06 13.73 23.92
CA GLU A 210 0.19 12.77 24.99
C GLU A 210 0.73 11.44 24.45
N VAL A 211 0.20 10.96 23.31
CA VAL A 211 0.71 9.75 22.66
C VAL A 211 2.14 9.95 22.19
N LYS A 212 2.46 11.08 21.54
CA LYS A 212 3.83 11.39 21.08
C LYS A 212 4.83 11.47 22.24
N ASN A 213 4.43 11.98 23.40
CA ASN A 213 5.30 12.11 24.57
C ASN A 213 5.56 10.75 25.26
N LYS A 214 4.60 9.82 25.22
CA LYS A 214 4.66 8.54 25.94
C LYS A 214 4.90 7.33 25.04
N GLY A 215 4.88 7.51 23.72
CA GLY A 215 4.95 6.46 22.72
C GLY A 215 5.14 7.02 21.31
N VAL A 216 4.43 6.45 20.31
CA VAL A 216 4.49 6.83 18.90
C VAL A 216 3.10 6.92 18.28
N VAL A 217 2.91 7.93 17.42
CA VAL A 217 1.61 8.27 16.77
C VAL A 217 1.37 7.56 15.44
N ASN A 218 2.43 7.05 14.81
CA ASN A 218 2.40 6.31 13.54
C ASN A 218 2.91 4.87 13.72
N ALA A 219 2.47 4.20 14.79
CA ALA A 219 2.96 2.88 15.16
C ALA A 219 2.85 1.87 14.00
N GLY A 220 1.76 1.91 13.23
CA GLY A 220 1.57 1.08 12.03
C GLY A 220 2.59 1.34 10.91
N ILE A 221 3.00 2.59 10.65
CA ILE A 221 4.07 2.90 9.67
C ILE A 221 5.42 2.39 10.18
N LEU A 222 5.69 2.53 11.49
CA LEU A 222 6.94 2.04 12.07
C LEU A 222 7.02 0.51 12.06
N ASP A 223 5.90 -0.20 12.21
CA ASP A 223 5.80 -1.65 12.03
C ASP A 223 6.24 -2.05 10.62
N GLN A 224 5.71 -1.36 9.60
CA GLN A 224 6.09 -1.62 8.20
C GLN A 224 7.57 -1.33 7.95
N ALA A 225 8.10 -0.19 8.45
CA ALA A 225 9.51 0.15 8.32
C ALA A 225 10.43 -0.91 8.98
N PHE A 226 10.01 -1.44 10.13
CA PHE A 226 10.70 -2.53 10.82
C PHE A 226 10.63 -3.85 10.05
N ALA A 227 9.48 -4.17 9.43
CA ALA A 227 9.35 -5.32 8.55
C ALA A 227 10.27 -5.22 7.31
N LEU A 228 10.44 -4.02 6.74
CA LEU A 228 11.40 -3.80 5.66
C LEU A 228 12.85 -4.01 6.13
N ALA A 229 13.21 -3.56 7.33
CA ALA A 229 14.50 -3.86 7.92
C ALA A 229 14.69 -5.37 8.21
N TRP A 230 13.63 -6.07 8.61
CA TRP A 230 13.62 -7.53 8.73
C TRP A 230 13.91 -8.21 7.39
N VAL A 231 13.29 -7.74 6.30
CA VAL A 231 13.56 -8.25 4.94
C VAL A 231 15.03 -8.06 4.60
N LYS A 232 15.58 -6.86 4.85
CA LYS A 232 17.01 -6.59 4.67
C LYS A 232 17.87 -7.59 5.45
N LEU A 233 17.55 -7.89 6.70
CA LEU A 233 18.34 -8.80 7.54
C LEU A 233 18.26 -10.27 7.10
N PHE A 234 17.06 -10.77 6.77
CA PHE A 234 16.80 -12.20 6.80
C PHE A 234 16.44 -12.81 5.46
N ILE A 235 16.05 -12.02 4.44
CA ILE A 235 15.50 -12.58 3.20
C ILE A 235 16.51 -13.42 2.42
N CYS A 236 17.81 -13.19 2.65
CA CYS A 236 18.89 -13.99 2.09
C CYS A 236 18.75 -15.49 2.40
N LYS A 237 18.23 -15.84 3.58
CA LYS A 237 18.02 -17.22 4.04
C LYS A 237 16.88 -17.94 3.29
N PHE A 238 16.02 -17.17 2.64
CA PHE A 238 14.94 -17.66 1.79
C PHE A 238 15.31 -17.65 0.31
N GLY A 239 16.56 -17.26 -0.03
CA GLY A 239 17.04 -17.16 -1.41
C GLY A 239 16.77 -15.81 -2.09
N GLY A 240 16.39 -14.77 -1.32
CA GLY A 240 16.14 -13.44 -1.86
C GLY A 240 17.38 -12.53 -1.79
N ASN A 241 17.53 -11.66 -2.77
CA ASN A 241 18.57 -10.63 -2.79
C ASN A 241 18.11 -9.41 -1.98
N PRO A 242 18.70 -9.11 -0.81
CA PRO A 242 18.32 -7.95 -0.02
C PRO A 242 18.65 -6.61 -0.68
N LEU A 243 19.53 -6.57 -1.70
CA LEU A 243 19.85 -5.36 -2.47
C LEU A 243 18.87 -5.10 -3.62
N ALA A 244 17.98 -6.05 -3.94
CA ALA A 244 17.00 -5.95 -5.01
C ALA A 244 15.57 -6.04 -4.47
N VAL A 245 15.18 -5.09 -3.61
CA VAL A 245 13.87 -5.05 -2.96
C VAL A 245 12.95 -4.05 -3.66
N THR A 246 11.74 -4.51 -3.99
CA THR A 246 10.62 -3.70 -4.50
C THR A 246 9.52 -3.71 -3.45
N ILE A 247 9.14 -2.54 -2.93
CA ILE A 247 7.95 -2.44 -2.07
C ILE A 247 6.71 -2.22 -2.92
N SER A 248 5.59 -2.80 -2.54
CA SER A 248 4.31 -2.68 -3.24
C SER A 248 3.13 -2.56 -2.29
N GLY A 249 2.06 -1.92 -2.76
CA GLY A 249 0.81 -1.84 -2.01
C GLY A 249 -0.36 -1.37 -2.87
N GLU A 250 -1.56 -1.54 -2.33
CA GLU A 250 -2.82 -1.03 -2.87
C GLU A 250 -3.51 -0.16 -1.81
N SER A 251 -4.24 0.87 -2.22
CA SER A 251 -4.99 1.75 -1.31
C SER A 251 -4.09 2.36 -0.21
N ALA A 252 -4.43 2.16 1.07
CA ALA A 252 -3.61 2.54 2.22
C ALA A 252 -2.21 1.90 2.22
N GLY A 253 -2.05 0.72 1.61
CA GLY A 253 -0.75 0.09 1.38
C GLY A 253 0.06 0.86 0.34
N ALA A 254 -0.57 1.36 -0.72
CA ALA A 254 0.07 2.24 -1.69
C ALA A 254 0.38 3.63 -1.10
N GLY A 255 -0.47 4.14 -0.21
CA GLY A 255 -0.18 5.31 0.62
C GLY A 255 1.02 5.08 1.55
N SER A 256 1.11 3.89 2.15
CA SER A 256 2.28 3.46 2.94
C SER A 256 3.56 3.40 2.09
N VAL A 257 3.49 2.86 0.87
CA VAL A 257 4.60 2.90 -0.10
C VAL A 257 5.03 4.33 -0.39
N MET A 258 4.08 5.26 -0.55
CA MET A 258 4.37 6.68 -0.71
C MET A 258 5.08 7.25 0.53
N TYR A 259 4.57 7.02 1.74
CA TYR A 259 5.22 7.48 2.97
C TYR A 259 6.62 6.89 3.17
N HIS A 260 6.86 5.63 2.82
CA HIS A 260 8.20 5.04 2.84
C HIS A 260 9.13 5.70 1.83
N ASN A 261 8.61 6.18 0.69
CA ASN A 261 9.38 6.96 -0.27
C ASN A 261 9.71 8.37 0.22
N LEU A 262 8.90 8.92 1.11
CA LEU A 262 9.04 10.25 1.71
C LEU A 262 9.74 10.21 3.09
N ALA A 263 10.02 9.01 3.60
CA ALA A 263 10.54 8.82 4.95
C ALA A 263 11.84 9.59 5.16
N VAL A 264 11.86 10.47 6.17
CA VAL A 264 13.01 11.32 6.50
C VAL A 264 13.49 12.13 5.28
N ASN A 265 12.55 12.79 4.59
CA ASN A 265 12.79 13.56 3.35
C ASN A 265 13.44 12.71 2.24
N GLY A 266 13.03 11.45 2.14
CA GLY A 266 13.54 10.47 1.18
C GLY A 266 14.91 9.87 1.52
N ALA A 267 15.50 10.19 2.69
CA ALA A 267 16.83 9.71 3.06
C ALA A 267 16.87 8.24 3.53
N LEU A 268 15.78 7.74 4.10
CA LEU A 268 15.75 6.38 4.68
C LEU A 268 15.49 5.29 3.64
N GLY A 269 14.62 5.54 2.67
CA GLY A 269 14.20 4.54 1.69
C GLY A 269 15.32 3.82 0.93
N PRO A 270 16.43 4.47 0.49
CA PRO A 270 17.52 3.80 -0.22
C PRO A 270 18.23 2.69 0.58
N LEU A 271 18.09 2.70 1.92
CA LEU A 271 18.62 1.65 2.79
C LEU A 271 17.70 0.42 2.84
N LEU A 272 16.38 0.62 2.61
CA LEU A 272 15.33 -0.38 2.79
C LEU A 272 14.86 -1.01 1.47
N PHE A 273 14.81 -0.25 0.38
CA PHE A 273 14.30 -0.71 -0.91
C PHE A 273 14.88 0.07 -2.10
N ASP A 274 14.75 -0.52 -3.29
CA ASP A 274 15.24 0.02 -4.56
C ASP A 274 14.11 0.52 -5.46
N LYS A 275 12.98 -0.20 -5.49
CA LYS A 275 11.84 0.09 -6.39
C LYS A 275 10.52 0.15 -5.63
N SER A 276 9.52 0.77 -6.25
CA SER A 276 8.19 0.91 -5.66
C SER A 276 7.07 0.65 -6.67
N ILE A 277 6.03 -0.06 -6.23
CA ILE A 277 4.75 -0.21 -6.94
C ILE A 277 3.65 0.36 -6.05
N ALA A 278 2.88 1.34 -6.51
CA ALA A 278 1.82 1.95 -5.71
C ALA A 278 0.51 2.00 -6.51
N ASN A 279 -0.46 1.17 -6.17
CA ASN A 279 -1.74 1.13 -6.89
C ASN A 279 -2.80 1.84 -6.06
N SER A 280 -3.40 2.87 -6.64
CA SER A 280 -4.40 3.70 -5.96
C SER A 280 -3.88 4.24 -4.64
N PRO A 281 -2.76 4.99 -4.60
CA PRO A 281 -2.20 5.51 -3.35
C PRO A 281 -3.23 6.33 -2.58
N TYR A 282 -3.65 5.82 -1.43
CA TYR A 282 -4.65 6.47 -0.57
C TYR A 282 -4.00 7.57 0.27
N LEU A 283 -4.27 8.83 -0.11
CA LEU A 283 -3.80 10.01 0.58
C LEU A 283 -5.00 10.78 1.18
N PRO A 284 -5.49 10.38 2.38
CA PRO A 284 -6.50 11.16 3.10
C PRO A 284 -5.91 12.46 3.64
N PHE A 285 -6.72 13.28 4.30
CA PHE A 285 -6.23 14.48 4.96
C PHE A 285 -5.09 14.17 5.95
N GLN A 286 -3.91 14.74 5.71
CA GLN A 286 -2.74 14.60 6.56
C GLN A 286 -2.65 15.75 7.57
N TYR A 287 -2.98 15.46 8.83
CA TYR A 287 -2.85 16.39 9.96
C TYR A 287 -1.49 16.28 10.64
N ASN A 288 -1.05 17.31 11.35
CA ASN A 288 -0.01 17.13 12.37
C ASN A 288 -0.58 16.32 13.53
N TYR A 289 0.28 15.54 14.18
CA TYR A 289 -0.11 14.63 15.26
C TYR A 289 -0.86 15.29 16.43
N ASN A 290 -0.69 16.60 16.63
CA ASN A 290 -1.28 17.39 17.71
C ASN A 290 -2.31 18.43 17.21
N ASP A 291 -2.72 18.36 15.94
CA ASP A 291 -3.82 19.18 15.44
C ASP A 291 -5.15 18.83 16.14
N ALA A 292 -6.14 19.71 16.00
CA ALA A 292 -7.44 19.57 16.67
C ALA A 292 -8.16 18.25 16.34
N ILE A 293 -8.13 17.81 15.07
CA ILE A 293 -8.83 16.59 14.62
C ILE A 293 -8.26 15.30 15.23
N PRO A 294 -6.95 14.98 15.10
CA PRO A 294 -6.40 13.79 15.76
C PRO A 294 -6.56 13.87 17.29
N THR A 295 -6.35 15.04 17.88
CA THR A 295 -6.52 15.26 19.33
C THR A 295 -7.95 15.02 19.81
N SER A 296 -8.97 15.48 19.07
CA SER A 296 -10.36 15.24 19.46
C SER A 296 -10.73 13.76 19.34
N ARG A 297 -10.22 13.06 18.32
CA ARG A 297 -10.41 11.61 18.15
C ARG A 297 -9.71 10.80 19.24
N TYR A 298 -8.54 11.22 19.72
CA TYR A 298 -7.88 10.64 20.89
C TYR A 298 -8.76 10.68 22.14
N TYR A 299 -9.37 11.84 22.44
CA TYR A 299 -10.25 11.97 23.59
C TYR A 299 -11.59 11.26 23.40
N ALA A 300 -12.15 11.24 22.18
CA ALA A 300 -13.35 10.46 21.87
C ALA A 300 -13.10 8.95 22.08
N PHE A 301 -11.93 8.45 21.64
CA PHE A 301 -11.51 7.07 21.87
C PHE A 301 -11.36 6.75 23.35
N SER A 302 -10.73 7.65 24.12
CA SER A 302 -10.66 7.54 25.58
C SER A 302 -12.03 7.42 26.23
N GLN A 303 -12.96 8.33 25.89
CA GLN A 303 -14.30 8.33 26.46
C GLN A 303 -15.07 7.05 26.08
N ALA A 304 -14.98 6.62 24.82
CA ALA A 304 -15.61 5.39 24.34
C ALA A 304 -15.04 4.12 25.03
N ALA A 305 -13.78 4.15 25.47
CA ALA A 305 -13.16 3.09 26.26
C ALA A 305 -13.46 3.17 27.77
N GLY A 306 -14.26 4.17 28.21
CA GLY A 306 -14.52 4.42 29.63
C GLY A 306 -13.28 4.91 30.38
N CYS A 307 -12.46 5.73 29.74
CA CYS A 307 -11.31 6.44 30.31
C CYS A 307 -11.59 7.95 30.43
N PRO A 308 -10.84 8.68 31.28
CA PRO A 308 -11.06 10.12 31.46
C PRO A 308 -10.66 10.91 30.21
N SER A 309 -11.15 12.15 30.10
CA SER A 309 -10.75 13.11 29.06
C SER A 309 -9.59 14.03 29.46
N SER A 310 -9.06 13.90 30.69
CA SER A 310 -7.94 14.68 31.21
C SER A 310 -7.15 13.88 32.25
N GLY A 311 -5.90 14.28 32.51
CA GLY A 311 -5.03 13.63 33.51
C GLY A 311 -4.39 12.35 32.97
N ASN A 312 -4.63 11.21 33.60
CA ASN A 312 -3.96 9.94 33.28
C ASN A 312 -4.62 9.17 32.12
N VAL A 313 -4.92 9.85 31.02
CA VAL A 313 -5.66 9.27 29.88
C VAL A 313 -4.89 8.10 29.25
N PHE A 314 -3.62 8.30 28.90
CA PHE A 314 -2.81 7.26 28.26
C PHE A 314 -2.66 6.00 29.13
N ALA A 315 -2.42 6.18 30.44
CA ALA A 315 -2.27 5.05 31.36
C ALA A 315 -3.58 4.26 31.53
N CYS A 316 -4.72 4.95 31.57
CA CYS A 316 -6.03 4.29 31.58
C CYS A 316 -6.26 3.49 30.30
N LEU A 317 -5.97 4.07 29.12
CA LEU A 317 -6.09 3.37 27.85
C LEU A 317 -5.20 2.13 27.79
N GLN A 318 -3.97 2.21 28.32
CA GLN A 318 -3.07 1.06 28.43
C GLN A 318 -3.61 -0.05 29.33
N SER A 319 -4.43 0.26 30.35
CA SER A 319 -4.95 -0.75 31.28
C SER A 319 -6.23 -1.45 30.81
N LYS A 320 -6.86 -0.99 29.72
CA LYS A 320 -8.10 -1.61 29.21
C LYS A 320 -7.83 -2.96 28.56
N ASP A 321 -8.80 -3.86 28.61
CA ASP A 321 -8.76 -5.08 27.81
C ASP A 321 -8.88 -4.75 26.31
N SER A 322 -8.42 -5.66 25.45
CA SER A 322 -8.38 -5.44 24.01
C SER A 322 -9.79 -5.25 23.41
N ALA A 323 -10.78 -6.01 23.88
CA ALA A 323 -12.14 -5.96 23.33
C ALA A 323 -12.80 -4.59 23.57
N THR A 324 -12.60 -4.00 24.76
CA THR A 324 -13.02 -2.63 25.06
C THR A 324 -12.42 -1.61 24.08
N LEU A 325 -11.12 -1.71 23.79
CA LEU A 325 -10.44 -0.81 22.86
C LEU A 325 -10.89 -1.03 21.40
N GLN A 326 -11.13 -2.27 20.99
CA GLN A 326 -11.69 -2.60 19.68
C GLN A 326 -13.08 -1.97 19.51
N GLN A 327 -13.95 -2.08 20.52
CA GLN A 327 -15.26 -1.44 20.49
C GLN A 327 -15.15 0.09 20.43
N ALA A 328 -14.27 0.70 21.22
CA ALA A 328 -14.02 2.14 21.16
C ALA A 328 -13.54 2.60 19.77
N ASN A 329 -12.66 1.81 19.12
CA ASN A 329 -12.18 2.08 17.76
C ASN A 329 -13.33 2.12 16.75
N ALA A 330 -14.27 1.17 16.84
CA ALA A 330 -15.48 1.15 16.01
C ALA A 330 -16.43 2.32 16.31
N VAL A 331 -16.66 2.64 17.58
CA VAL A 331 -17.53 3.76 17.97
C VAL A 331 -17.04 5.08 17.39
N VAL A 332 -15.75 5.40 17.53
CA VAL A 332 -15.19 6.66 17.03
C VAL A 332 -15.18 6.68 15.50
N THR A 333 -14.89 5.55 14.84
CA THR A 333 -14.91 5.48 13.37
C THR A 333 -16.31 5.68 12.81
N ASN A 334 -17.34 5.09 13.41
CA ASN A 334 -18.73 5.27 12.98
C ASN A 334 -19.27 6.71 13.16
N GLN A 335 -18.54 7.58 13.85
CA GLN A 335 -18.86 9.02 13.97
C GLN A 335 -18.14 9.88 12.93
N ALA A 336 -17.21 9.31 12.15
CA ALA A 336 -16.54 10.01 11.07
C ALA A 336 -17.48 10.20 9.86
N PRO A 337 -17.16 11.14 8.94
CA PRO A 337 -17.85 11.26 7.66
C PRO A 337 -17.91 9.93 6.92
N TYR A 338 -18.92 9.76 6.05
CA TYR A 338 -19.10 8.51 5.33
C TYR A 338 -17.86 8.13 4.51
N GLY A 339 -17.48 6.86 4.52
CA GLY A 339 -16.30 6.35 3.80
C GLY A 339 -14.98 6.59 4.51
N TYR A 340 -14.97 7.27 5.67
CA TYR A 340 -13.75 7.59 6.41
C TYR A 340 -13.46 6.58 7.52
N TRP A 341 -12.18 6.44 7.82
CA TRP A 341 -11.69 5.86 9.08
C TRP A 341 -11.50 6.96 10.14
N ALA A 342 -11.35 6.64 11.42
CA ALA A 342 -10.99 7.66 12.42
C ALA A 342 -9.48 7.85 12.58
N PHE A 343 -8.66 6.85 12.26
CA PHE A 343 -7.24 6.84 12.61
C PHE A 343 -6.41 6.43 11.40
N TRP A 344 -5.46 7.29 11.00
CA TRP A 344 -4.58 7.11 9.85
C TRP A 344 -3.30 7.94 10.06
N PRO A 345 -2.28 7.84 9.18
CA PRO A 345 -0.99 8.50 9.38
C PRO A 345 -1.07 10.03 9.58
N VAL A 346 -0.23 10.54 10.47
CA VAL A 346 -0.08 11.98 10.77
C VAL A 346 1.35 12.45 10.52
N THR A 347 1.55 13.74 10.30
CA THR A 347 2.90 14.34 10.34
C THR A 347 3.42 14.25 11.77
N ASP A 348 4.51 13.49 11.98
CA ASP A 348 5.11 13.25 13.30
C ASP A 348 6.48 13.89 13.49
N HIS A 349 7.00 14.55 12.44
CA HIS A 349 8.30 15.21 12.36
C HIS A 349 9.50 14.29 12.71
N ALA A 350 9.32 12.98 12.61
CA ALA A 350 10.36 11.98 12.85
C ALA A 350 10.50 11.03 11.65
N TYR A 351 9.41 10.39 11.24
CA TYR A 351 9.33 9.54 10.06
C TYR A 351 8.69 10.29 8.89
N ILE A 352 7.53 10.91 9.16
CA ILE A 352 6.78 11.75 8.21
C ILE A 352 7.05 13.21 8.58
N MET A 353 7.92 13.84 7.80
CA MET A 353 8.49 15.15 8.13
C MET A 353 7.57 16.33 7.79
N SER A 354 6.76 16.18 6.74
CA SER A 354 5.91 17.23 6.16
C SER A 354 4.75 16.62 5.38
N LEU A 355 3.85 17.46 4.86
CA LEU A 355 2.76 17.03 3.97
C LEU A 355 3.32 16.30 2.74
N ALA A 356 2.68 15.18 2.37
CA ALA A 356 3.10 14.40 1.22
C ALA A 356 3.08 15.25 -0.07
N SER A 357 2.03 16.06 -0.27
CA SER A 357 1.93 16.95 -1.43
C SER A 357 3.11 17.92 -1.56
N GLN A 358 3.56 18.51 -0.46
CA GLN A 358 4.69 19.45 -0.43
C GLN A 358 6.01 18.74 -0.75
N GLN A 359 6.25 17.57 -0.16
CA GLN A 359 7.50 16.84 -0.34
C GLN A 359 7.60 16.20 -1.73
N LEU A 360 6.49 15.68 -2.27
CA LEU A 360 6.39 15.24 -3.66
C LEU A 360 6.67 16.38 -4.63
N ALA A 361 6.13 17.58 -4.38
CA ALA A 361 6.42 18.75 -5.20
C ALA A 361 7.90 19.16 -5.15
N ALA A 362 8.56 18.97 -4.00
CA ALA A 362 10.00 19.18 -3.83
C ALA A 362 10.87 18.06 -4.43
N LYS A 363 10.25 16.99 -4.98
CA LYS A 363 10.93 15.81 -5.53
C LYS A 363 11.88 15.11 -4.54
N GLN A 364 11.61 15.25 -3.24
CA GLN A 364 12.36 14.63 -2.16
C GLN A 364 11.83 13.21 -1.92
N VAL A 365 12.09 12.31 -2.86
CA VAL A 365 11.64 10.91 -2.82
C VAL A 365 12.81 9.94 -2.89
N SER A 366 12.71 8.81 -2.21
CA SER A 366 13.62 7.68 -2.35
C SER A 366 13.29 6.80 -3.56
N GLY A 367 13.96 5.64 -3.70
CA GLY A 367 13.72 4.68 -4.78
C GLY A 367 14.28 5.12 -6.14
N GLN A 368 14.62 4.15 -7.00
CA GLN A 368 15.13 4.41 -8.35
C GLN A 368 14.02 4.33 -9.41
N LYS A 369 13.02 3.46 -9.20
CA LYS A 369 11.93 3.25 -10.15
C LYS A 369 10.59 3.19 -9.44
N LEU A 370 9.57 3.78 -10.07
CA LEU A 370 8.19 3.76 -9.63
C LEU A 370 7.28 3.18 -10.73
N LEU A 371 6.41 2.24 -10.38
CA LEU A 371 5.22 1.91 -11.14
C LEU A 371 4.02 2.35 -10.30
N VAL A 372 3.17 3.22 -10.81
CA VAL A 372 2.02 3.72 -10.07
C VAL A 372 0.75 3.55 -10.90
N GLY A 373 -0.30 3.04 -10.25
CA GLY A 373 -1.58 2.70 -10.86
C GLY A 373 -2.74 3.39 -10.17
N PHE A 374 -3.91 3.37 -10.80
CA PHE A 374 -5.21 3.65 -10.19
C PHE A 374 -6.32 3.05 -11.05
N ASN A 375 -7.51 2.87 -10.47
CA ASN A 375 -8.65 2.30 -11.15
C ASN A 375 -9.51 3.41 -11.78
N ALA A 376 -10.25 3.09 -12.84
CA ALA A 376 -11.05 4.09 -13.55
C ALA A 376 -12.15 4.70 -12.66
N ASN A 377 -12.71 3.91 -11.73
CA ASN A 377 -13.83 4.27 -10.86
C ASN A 377 -13.46 4.14 -9.37
N GLU A 378 -12.54 4.97 -8.85
CA GLU A 378 -12.11 4.89 -7.43
C GLU A 378 -13.20 5.32 -6.42
N GLY A 379 -14.04 6.29 -6.79
CA GLY A 379 -14.95 6.99 -5.87
C GLY A 379 -16.12 6.20 -5.25
N PRO A 380 -16.74 5.20 -5.90
CA PRO A 380 -18.00 4.60 -5.43
C PRO A 380 -18.00 4.04 -4.00
N LEU A 381 -16.86 3.55 -3.49
CA LEU A 381 -16.76 3.05 -2.11
C LEU A 381 -16.82 4.14 -1.04
N PHE A 382 -16.52 5.38 -1.40
CA PHE A 382 -16.16 6.42 -0.45
C PHE A 382 -17.11 7.62 -0.43
N VAL A 383 -18.02 7.68 -1.39
CA VAL A 383 -18.98 8.77 -1.53
C VAL A 383 -20.38 8.19 -1.39
N GLN A 384 -21.23 8.83 -0.59
CA GLN A 384 -22.61 8.41 -0.42
C GLN A 384 -23.35 8.43 -1.77
N ASN A 385 -24.16 7.40 -2.01
CA ASN A 385 -24.91 7.25 -3.26
C ASN A 385 -26.25 8.01 -3.23
N ASN A 386 -26.23 9.30 -2.87
CA ASN A 386 -27.43 10.15 -2.66
C ASN A 386 -27.28 11.59 -3.20
N ILE A 387 -26.32 11.84 -4.09
CA ILE A 387 -26.08 13.15 -4.69
C ILE A 387 -26.85 13.24 -6.03
N ASP A 388 -28.02 13.88 -6.02
CA ASP A 388 -28.87 14.01 -7.23
C ASP A 388 -28.73 15.37 -7.92
N THR A 389 -28.40 16.41 -7.15
CA THR A 389 -28.36 17.80 -7.59
C THR A 389 -27.02 18.46 -7.25
N GLU A 390 -26.69 19.56 -7.92
CA GLU A 390 -25.46 20.30 -7.62
C GLU A 390 -25.47 20.87 -6.19
N SER A 391 -26.64 21.25 -5.66
CA SER A 391 -26.77 21.69 -4.26
C SER A 391 -26.35 20.60 -3.28
N GLN A 392 -26.81 19.35 -3.50
CA GLN A 392 -26.40 18.22 -2.66
C GLN A 392 -24.91 17.91 -2.81
N LEU A 393 -24.35 18.08 -4.01
CA LEU A 393 -22.91 17.94 -4.23
C LEU A 393 -22.13 19.00 -3.42
N VAL A 394 -22.59 20.26 -3.43
CA VAL A 394 -21.99 21.35 -2.64
C VAL A 394 -22.05 21.04 -1.15
N ASP A 395 -23.17 20.52 -0.65
CA ASP A 395 -23.30 20.15 0.76
C ASP A 395 -22.37 18.99 1.13
N TRP A 396 -22.23 17.99 0.25
CA TRP A 396 -21.23 16.94 0.42
C TRP A 396 -19.79 17.50 0.41
N LEU A 397 -19.45 18.41 -0.50
CA LEU A 397 -18.12 19.03 -0.57
C LEU A 397 -17.75 19.80 0.71
N LYS A 398 -18.72 20.42 1.40
CA LYS A 398 -18.48 21.08 2.69
C LYS A 398 -18.16 20.09 3.81
N ILE A 399 -18.72 18.88 3.74
CA ILE A 399 -18.43 17.81 4.69
C ILE A 399 -17.07 17.20 4.38
N GLU A 400 -16.81 16.94 3.10
CA GLU A 400 -15.59 16.32 2.61
C GLU A 400 -14.37 17.24 2.79
N PHE A 401 -14.51 18.52 2.48
CA PHE A 401 -13.44 19.51 2.54
C PHE A 401 -13.80 20.66 3.51
N PRO A 402 -13.86 20.41 4.82
CA PRO A 402 -14.41 21.35 5.80
C PRO A 402 -13.59 22.64 5.96
N ASN A 403 -12.32 22.62 5.52
CA ASN A 403 -11.43 23.78 5.60
C ASN A 403 -11.50 24.69 4.36
N LEU A 404 -12.25 24.33 3.31
CA LEU A 404 -12.31 25.10 2.09
C LEU A 404 -13.37 26.22 2.16
N SER A 405 -13.02 27.39 1.63
CA SER A 405 -13.96 28.49 1.44
C SER A 405 -14.97 28.19 0.32
N ALA A 406 -16.11 28.90 0.33
CA ALA A 406 -17.10 28.81 -0.75
C ALA A 406 -16.51 29.09 -2.14
N THR A 407 -15.55 30.03 -2.25
CA THR A 407 -14.84 30.32 -3.51
C THR A 407 -14.01 29.13 -3.99
N GLN A 408 -13.35 28.42 -3.08
CA GLN A 408 -12.57 27.22 -3.42
C GLN A 408 -13.47 26.06 -3.81
N ILE A 409 -14.60 25.86 -3.13
CA ILE A 409 -15.63 24.89 -3.54
C ILE A 409 -16.12 25.19 -4.95
N ASN A 410 -16.43 26.46 -5.26
CA ASN A 410 -16.82 26.86 -6.61
C ASN A 410 -15.72 26.60 -7.65
N SER A 411 -14.46 26.72 -7.27
CA SER A 411 -13.33 26.38 -8.15
C SER A 411 -13.22 24.87 -8.41
N ILE A 412 -13.50 24.01 -7.41
CA ILE A 412 -13.60 22.55 -7.61
C ILE A 412 -14.71 22.23 -8.61
N LEU A 413 -15.88 22.85 -8.47
CA LEU A 413 -16.99 22.68 -9.40
C LEU A 413 -16.61 23.14 -10.81
N ALA A 414 -15.98 24.31 -10.95
CA ALA A 414 -15.55 24.83 -12.24
C ALA A 414 -14.51 23.95 -12.93
N ALA A 415 -13.58 23.35 -12.16
CA ALA A 415 -12.60 22.40 -12.68
C ALA A 415 -13.21 21.06 -13.10
N ASN A 416 -14.40 20.72 -12.58
CA ASN A 416 -15.14 19.49 -12.88
C ASN A 416 -16.51 19.82 -13.52
N PRO A 417 -16.57 20.39 -14.74
CA PRO A 417 -17.81 20.94 -15.28
C PRO A 417 -18.83 19.85 -15.64
N ASN A 418 -20.00 19.88 -15.00
CA ASN A 418 -21.17 19.08 -15.35
C ASN A 418 -22.43 19.70 -14.72
N SER A 419 -23.44 20.01 -15.52
CA SER A 419 -24.71 20.60 -15.06
C SER A 419 -25.87 19.60 -15.00
N SER A 420 -25.69 18.36 -15.47
CA SER A 420 -26.75 17.37 -15.51
C SER A 420 -27.06 16.86 -14.10
N PRO A 421 -28.35 16.79 -13.70
CA PRO A 421 -28.74 16.08 -12.49
C PRO A 421 -28.47 14.58 -12.64
N THR A 422 -28.43 13.87 -11.52
CA THR A 422 -28.30 12.40 -11.52
C THR A 422 -29.61 11.77 -12.01
N ASN A 423 -29.52 10.90 -13.01
CA ASN A 423 -30.61 10.03 -13.44
C ASN A 423 -30.37 8.62 -12.91
N ARG A 424 -31.08 8.27 -11.83
CA ARG A 424 -31.02 6.94 -11.19
C ARG A 424 -31.52 5.81 -12.09
N ALA A 425 -32.29 6.11 -13.14
CA ALA A 425 -32.77 5.13 -14.11
C ALA A 425 -31.78 4.86 -15.27
N GLY A 426 -30.62 5.53 -15.29
CA GLY A 426 -29.59 5.35 -16.30
C GLY A 426 -29.67 6.35 -17.47
N PRO A 427 -28.81 6.21 -18.50
CA PRO A 427 -27.90 5.10 -18.72
C PRO A 427 -26.69 5.10 -17.77
N PHE A 428 -26.05 3.95 -17.64
CA PHE A 428 -24.76 3.74 -16.97
C PHE A 428 -23.86 2.90 -17.88
N PHE A 429 -22.67 3.39 -18.20
CA PHE A 429 -21.69 2.69 -19.01
C PHE A 429 -20.30 3.26 -18.77
N GLU A 430 -19.26 2.44 -18.98
CA GLU A 430 -17.90 2.93 -18.88
C GLU A 430 -17.57 3.92 -19.99
N THR A 431 -16.82 4.94 -19.62
CA THR A 431 -16.27 5.89 -20.58
C THR A 431 -15.24 5.20 -21.46
N ASN A 432 -15.00 5.73 -22.67
CA ASN A 432 -13.86 5.31 -23.47
C ASN A 432 -12.57 6.09 -23.15
N GLY A 433 -12.63 7.06 -22.24
CA GLY A 433 -11.56 7.99 -21.85
C GLY A 433 -11.07 8.98 -22.91
N LEU A 434 -11.52 8.86 -24.16
CA LEU A 434 -11.02 9.60 -25.33
C LEU A 434 -11.96 10.72 -25.79
N SER A 435 -13.27 10.46 -25.77
CA SER A 435 -14.32 11.39 -26.18
C SER A 435 -15.44 11.39 -25.14
N GLY A 436 -16.34 12.38 -25.18
CA GLY A 436 -17.48 12.40 -24.26
C GLY A 436 -18.46 11.26 -24.52
N PRO A 437 -19.19 10.75 -23.50
CA PRO A 437 -19.10 11.00 -22.05
C PRO A 437 -17.79 10.54 -21.39
N ASN A 438 -17.40 11.14 -20.24
CA ASN A 438 -16.13 10.88 -19.54
C ASN A 438 -16.34 10.78 -18.01
N ALA A 439 -15.25 10.58 -17.25
CA ALA A 439 -15.31 10.33 -15.81
C ALA A 439 -16.06 11.41 -15.00
N LEU A 440 -16.21 12.63 -15.52
CA LEU A 440 -16.96 13.71 -14.88
C LEU A 440 -18.48 13.49 -14.85
N ASN A 441 -19.01 12.68 -15.76
CA ASN A 441 -20.45 12.62 -15.99
C ASN A 441 -21.03 11.23 -16.23
N MET A 442 -20.20 10.22 -16.50
CA MET A 442 -20.64 8.84 -16.69
C MET A 442 -19.63 7.83 -16.15
N SER A 443 -20.12 6.75 -15.53
CA SER A 443 -19.42 5.49 -15.29
C SER A 443 -20.41 4.33 -15.40
N GLY A 444 -19.93 3.09 -15.24
CA GLY A 444 -20.79 1.92 -15.16
C GLY A 444 -21.82 1.95 -14.01
N GLY A 445 -21.69 2.84 -13.02
CA GLY A 445 -22.54 2.85 -11.81
C GLY A 445 -23.13 4.20 -11.41
N ALA A 446 -22.78 5.30 -12.08
CA ALA A 446 -23.38 6.60 -11.83
C ALA A 446 -23.33 7.50 -13.07
N ASN A 447 -24.16 8.53 -13.06
CA ASN A 447 -24.13 9.63 -14.02
C ASN A 447 -24.39 10.97 -13.30
N GLY A 448 -24.34 12.09 -14.04
CA GLY A 448 -24.71 13.40 -13.51
C GLY A 448 -23.88 13.82 -12.30
N GLN A 449 -24.52 14.38 -11.27
CA GLN A 449 -23.85 14.91 -10.08
C GLN A 449 -23.27 13.82 -9.18
N GLN A 450 -23.88 12.63 -9.13
CA GLN A 450 -23.33 11.50 -8.37
C GLN A 450 -21.96 11.09 -8.93
N GLN A 451 -21.87 10.94 -10.26
CA GLN A 451 -20.60 10.60 -10.90
C GLN A 451 -19.57 11.71 -10.74
N ARG A 452 -20.00 12.97 -10.81
CA ARG A 452 -19.12 14.12 -10.52
C ARG A 452 -18.53 14.05 -9.11
N GLY A 453 -19.35 13.70 -8.10
CA GLY A 453 -18.88 13.45 -6.73
C GLY A 453 -17.88 12.30 -6.65
N TYR A 454 -18.16 11.17 -7.31
CA TYR A 454 -17.22 10.04 -7.39
C TYR A 454 -15.88 10.44 -8.01
N ASN A 455 -15.89 11.20 -9.11
CA ASN A 455 -14.67 11.64 -9.76
C ASN A 455 -13.88 12.67 -8.92
N ILE A 456 -14.57 13.60 -8.25
CA ILE A 456 -13.91 14.57 -7.36
C ILE A 456 -13.16 13.84 -6.25
N TYR A 457 -13.79 12.88 -5.58
CA TYR A 457 -13.12 12.08 -4.55
C TYR A 457 -11.97 11.25 -5.13
N ALA A 458 -12.20 10.58 -6.28
CA ALA A 458 -11.18 9.79 -6.96
C ALA A 458 -9.92 10.61 -7.27
N GLU A 459 -10.10 11.83 -7.78
CA GLU A 459 -9.01 12.74 -8.13
C GLU A 459 -8.27 13.28 -6.92
N ALA A 460 -9.00 13.76 -5.92
CA ALA A 460 -8.40 14.32 -4.71
C ALA A 460 -7.59 13.27 -3.93
N THR A 461 -8.08 12.03 -3.87
CA THR A 461 -7.61 11.05 -2.88
C THR A 461 -6.69 9.96 -3.47
N PHE A 462 -6.79 9.64 -4.77
CA PHE A 462 -6.03 8.54 -5.39
C PHE A 462 -5.32 8.92 -6.68
N VAL A 463 -6.08 9.43 -7.67
CA VAL A 463 -5.62 9.59 -9.05
C VAL A 463 -4.58 10.71 -9.16
N CYS A 464 -4.86 11.89 -8.60
CA CYS A 464 -3.90 12.99 -8.67
C CYS A 464 -2.69 12.79 -7.76
N PRO A 465 -2.84 12.22 -6.53
CA PRO A 465 -1.69 11.73 -5.77
C PRO A 465 -0.79 10.78 -6.56
N ALA A 466 -1.33 9.87 -7.37
CA ALA A 466 -0.55 9.02 -8.26
C ALA A 466 0.25 9.82 -9.32
N TYR A 467 -0.36 10.86 -9.92
CA TYR A 467 0.32 11.74 -10.88
C TYR A 467 1.44 12.54 -10.21
N TRP A 468 1.21 13.04 -9.00
CA TRP A 468 2.21 13.78 -8.24
C TRP A 468 3.37 12.86 -7.84
N PHE A 469 3.08 11.62 -7.47
CA PHE A 469 4.09 10.63 -7.14
C PHE A 469 4.97 10.29 -8.35
N ALA A 470 4.36 10.05 -9.51
CA ALA A 470 5.11 9.86 -10.76
C ALA A 470 5.97 11.08 -11.12
N SER A 471 5.44 12.28 -10.94
CA SER A 471 6.15 13.53 -11.25
C SER A 471 7.34 13.77 -10.32
N ALA A 472 7.28 13.31 -9.07
CA ALA A 472 8.40 13.39 -8.13
C ALA A 472 9.64 12.58 -8.57
N PHE A 473 9.48 11.61 -9.47
CA PHE A 473 10.59 10.82 -10.04
C PHE A 473 11.21 11.43 -11.31
N THR A 474 10.74 12.59 -11.75
CA THR A 474 11.26 13.28 -12.94
C THR A 474 12.39 14.26 -12.59
N GLY A 475 13.12 14.76 -13.58
CA GLY A 475 14.23 15.71 -13.38
C GLY A 475 15.55 15.08 -12.94
N SER A 476 15.56 13.77 -12.63
CA SER A 476 16.77 12.96 -12.47
C SER A 476 17.04 12.14 -13.72
N SER A 477 18.31 11.96 -14.08
CA SER A 477 18.73 11.08 -15.19
C SER A 477 18.61 9.59 -14.84
N THR A 478 18.56 9.25 -13.55
CA THR A 478 18.55 7.86 -13.07
C THR A 478 17.15 7.38 -12.67
N LYS A 479 16.31 8.27 -12.14
CA LYS A 479 14.95 7.91 -11.70
C LYS A 479 13.99 7.80 -12.88
N LYS A 480 13.05 6.86 -12.81
CA LYS A 480 11.96 6.71 -13.80
C LYS A 480 10.66 6.34 -13.11
N ALA A 481 9.55 6.89 -13.58
CA ALA A 481 8.21 6.46 -13.19
C ALA A 481 7.43 5.95 -14.42
N TYR A 482 6.49 5.05 -14.18
CA TYR A 482 5.55 4.51 -15.17
C TYR A 482 4.16 4.55 -14.56
N VAL A 483 3.17 4.97 -15.36
CA VAL A 483 1.79 5.16 -14.87
C VAL A 483 0.83 4.27 -15.65
N TYR A 484 -0.11 3.63 -14.95
CA TYR A 484 -1.23 2.94 -15.58
C TYR A 484 -2.59 3.33 -15.00
N GLN A 485 -3.65 3.19 -15.79
CA GLN A 485 -5.04 3.15 -15.33
C GLN A 485 -5.58 1.74 -15.56
N TYR A 486 -6.24 1.13 -14.57
CA TYR A 486 -7.01 -0.10 -14.74
C TYR A 486 -8.45 0.24 -15.10
N SER A 487 -8.95 -0.27 -16.22
CA SER A 487 -10.26 0.11 -16.78
C SER A 487 -11.17 -1.07 -17.13
N VAL A 488 -10.80 -2.30 -16.74
CA VAL A 488 -11.69 -3.45 -16.95
C VAL A 488 -12.96 -3.25 -16.08
N PRO A 489 -14.15 -3.11 -16.68
CA PRO A 489 -15.38 -2.74 -15.95
C PRO A 489 -15.70 -3.76 -14.86
N PHE A 490 -16.12 -3.41 -13.64
CA PHE A 490 -16.54 -2.07 -13.19
C PHE A 490 -15.37 -1.16 -12.69
N ALA A 491 -14.13 -1.65 -12.74
CA ALA A 491 -12.91 -0.92 -12.40
C ALA A 491 -13.02 -0.08 -11.11
N THR A 492 -13.65 -0.64 -10.07
CA THR A 492 -13.74 0.03 -8.76
C THR A 492 -12.47 -0.15 -7.95
N HIS A 493 -12.28 0.69 -6.94
CA HIS A 493 -11.13 0.62 -6.03
C HIS A 493 -10.85 -0.81 -5.55
N GLY A 494 -9.58 -1.24 -5.67
CA GLY A 494 -9.10 -2.58 -5.30
C GLY A 494 -9.40 -3.73 -6.27
N THR A 495 -10.25 -3.54 -7.29
CA THR A 495 -10.61 -4.64 -8.21
C THR A 495 -9.49 -5.09 -9.14
N ASP A 496 -8.45 -4.27 -9.31
CA ASP A 496 -7.25 -4.60 -10.08
C ASP A 496 -6.39 -5.69 -9.43
N MET A 497 -6.54 -5.94 -8.11
CA MET A 497 -5.84 -7.00 -7.37
C MET A 497 -6.05 -8.40 -7.97
N ALA A 498 -7.26 -8.70 -8.46
CA ALA A 498 -7.55 -9.95 -9.16
C ALA A 498 -6.67 -10.13 -10.42
N GLY A 499 -6.31 -9.03 -11.08
CA GLY A 499 -5.46 -9.05 -12.26
C GLY A 499 -4.03 -9.47 -11.98
N TYR A 500 -3.42 -9.00 -10.87
CA TYR A 500 -2.01 -9.32 -10.56
C TYR A 500 -1.83 -10.44 -9.52
N PHE A 501 -2.64 -10.55 -8.47
CA PHE A 501 -2.53 -11.63 -7.47
C PHE A 501 -3.56 -12.74 -7.63
N GLY A 502 -4.71 -12.45 -8.24
CA GLY A 502 -5.79 -13.42 -8.39
C GLY A 502 -6.66 -13.57 -7.14
N PRO A 503 -7.71 -14.42 -7.22
CA PRO A 503 -8.10 -15.18 -8.40
C PRO A 503 -8.66 -14.29 -9.53
N GLN A 504 -8.52 -14.74 -10.77
CA GLN A 504 -9.08 -14.07 -11.95
C GLN A 504 -10.62 -14.03 -11.88
N THR A 505 -11.22 -12.89 -12.23
CA THR A 505 -12.67 -12.69 -12.26
C THR A 505 -13.28 -13.02 -13.63
N GLU A 506 -14.61 -13.25 -13.71
CA GLU A 506 -15.28 -13.64 -14.96
C GLU A 506 -15.15 -12.61 -16.10
N ASN A 507 -15.02 -11.34 -15.73
CA ASN A 507 -14.83 -10.19 -16.62
C ASN A 507 -13.36 -9.90 -16.96
N GLN A 508 -12.46 -10.86 -16.74
CA GLN A 508 -11.06 -10.75 -17.10
C GLN A 508 -10.69 -11.92 -18.01
N SER A 509 -10.04 -11.64 -19.13
CA SER A 509 -9.48 -12.68 -20.00
C SER A 509 -8.17 -13.25 -19.48
N ASN A 510 -7.85 -14.51 -19.82
CA ASN A 510 -6.56 -15.13 -19.48
C ASN A 510 -5.38 -14.34 -20.06
N ASP A 511 -5.54 -13.82 -21.27
CA ASP A 511 -4.54 -13.00 -21.96
C ASP A 511 -4.29 -11.67 -21.22
N PHE A 512 -5.35 -11.03 -20.72
CA PHE A 512 -5.24 -9.79 -19.94
C PHE A 512 -4.53 -10.03 -18.61
N VAL A 513 -4.96 -11.04 -17.86
CA VAL A 513 -4.36 -11.41 -16.55
C VAL A 513 -2.89 -11.77 -16.72
N LEU A 514 -2.54 -12.54 -17.76
CA LEU A 514 -1.16 -12.86 -18.06
C LEU A 514 -0.33 -11.61 -18.38
N ALA A 515 -0.86 -10.70 -19.21
CA ALA A 515 -0.19 -9.45 -19.53
C ALA A 515 0.05 -8.60 -18.27
N PHE A 516 -0.97 -8.44 -17.41
CA PHE A 516 -0.86 -7.62 -16.20
C PHE A 516 0.15 -8.20 -15.19
N ARG A 517 0.14 -9.53 -14.99
CA ARG A 517 1.13 -10.21 -14.14
C ARG A 517 2.55 -10.06 -14.67
N ARG A 518 2.73 -10.11 -16.00
CA ARG A 518 4.04 -9.92 -16.65
C ARG A 518 4.54 -8.49 -16.55
N ILE A 519 3.65 -7.50 -16.63
CA ILE A 519 3.97 -6.08 -16.39
C ILE A 519 4.57 -5.91 -14.99
N TRP A 520 3.90 -6.44 -13.97
CA TRP A 520 4.37 -6.40 -12.58
C TRP A 520 5.70 -7.14 -12.41
N GLY A 521 5.79 -8.38 -12.88
CA GLY A 521 7.00 -9.18 -12.68
C GLY A 521 8.21 -8.60 -13.41
N ASN A 522 8.05 -8.10 -14.64
CA ASN A 522 9.13 -7.41 -15.34
C ASN A 522 9.61 -6.18 -14.56
N PHE A 523 8.69 -5.42 -13.96
CA PHE A 523 9.06 -4.29 -13.11
C PHE A 523 9.81 -4.72 -11.85
N VAL A 524 9.38 -5.77 -11.15
CA VAL A 524 10.08 -6.30 -9.97
C VAL A 524 11.49 -6.76 -10.34
N MET A 525 11.63 -7.49 -11.45
CA MET A 525 12.90 -8.07 -11.87
C MET A 525 13.87 -7.04 -12.47
N THR A 526 13.37 -6.03 -13.18
CA THR A 526 14.21 -5.15 -14.02
C THR A 526 14.00 -3.65 -13.80
N GLY A 527 12.95 -3.24 -13.10
CA GLY A 527 12.53 -1.85 -12.96
C GLY A 527 11.88 -1.26 -14.21
N ASN A 528 11.53 -2.10 -15.20
CA ASN A 528 10.83 -1.70 -16.43
C ASN A 528 9.58 -2.57 -16.62
N PRO A 529 8.37 -1.99 -16.73
CA PRO A 529 7.11 -2.73 -16.85
C PRO A 529 6.81 -3.20 -18.29
N SER A 530 7.65 -2.89 -19.27
CA SER A 530 7.41 -3.24 -20.68
C SER A 530 7.28 -4.76 -20.88
N ILE A 531 6.35 -5.17 -21.73
CA ILE A 531 6.12 -6.59 -22.09
C ILE A 531 6.16 -6.78 -23.61
N ALA A 532 6.43 -8.01 -24.07
CA ALA A 532 6.45 -8.31 -25.51
C ALA A 532 5.12 -7.97 -26.19
N SER A 533 5.17 -7.49 -27.44
CA SER A 533 3.98 -7.08 -28.20
C SER A 533 2.91 -8.19 -28.27
N GLN A 534 3.33 -9.45 -28.42
CA GLN A 534 2.41 -10.58 -28.45
C GLN A 534 1.62 -10.75 -27.15
N LEU A 535 2.25 -10.51 -25.98
CA LEU A 535 1.54 -10.54 -24.71
C LEU A 535 0.55 -9.38 -24.60
N ALA A 536 0.98 -8.19 -25.04
CA ALA A 536 0.14 -7.00 -25.03
C ALA A 536 -1.11 -7.14 -25.92
N ASN A 537 -0.94 -7.67 -27.14
CA ASN A 537 -2.03 -7.93 -28.09
C ASN A 537 -2.94 -9.11 -27.69
N GLY A 538 -2.55 -9.90 -26.69
CA GLY A 538 -3.18 -11.14 -26.28
C GLY A 538 -2.47 -12.36 -26.86
N GLN A 539 -1.83 -13.15 -26.00
CA GLN A 539 -0.97 -14.26 -26.39
C GLN A 539 -1.69 -15.30 -27.25
N SER A 540 -2.95 -15.59 -26.90
CA SER A 540 -3.77 -16.59 -27.60
C SER A 540 -4.12 -16.20 -29.04
N THR A 541 -4.03 -14.91 -29.40
CA THR A 541 -4.40 -14.41 -30.73
C THR A 541 -3.34 -14.68 -31.80
N GLY A 542 -2.09 -14.97 -31.39
CA GLY A 542 -0.95 -15.05 -32.30
C GLY A 542 -0.54 -13.71 -32.93
N ASN A 543 -1.15 -12.59 -32.52
CA ASN A 543 -0.86 -11.27 -33.07
C ASN A 543 0.50 -10.74 -32.55
N ALA A 544 1.50 -10.77 -33.41
CA ALA A 544 2.84 -10.26 -33.12
C ALA A 544 3.10 -8.82 -33.60
N SER A 545 2.08 -8.09 -34.08
CA SER A 545 2.23 -6.69 -34.49
C SER A 545 2.80 -5.85 -33.36
N VAL A 546 3.67 -4.89 -33.69
CA VAL A 546 4.34 -4.03 -32.70
C VAL A 546 3.30 -3.31 -31.84
N HIS A 547 3.39 -3.49 -30.52
CA HIS A 547 2.50 -2.85 -29.57
C HIS A 547 3.24 -1.74 -28.81
N PRO A 548 2.63 -0.55 -28.57
CA PRO A 548 3.31 0.57 -27.92
C PRO A 548 3.90 0.26 -26.54
N ILE A 549 3.31 -0.65 -25.77
CA ILE A 549 3.82 -1.01 -24.42
C ILE A 549 5.03 -1.97 -24.45
N ALA A 550 5.44 -2.45 -25.64
CA ALA A 550 6.73 -3.12 -25.79
C ALA A 550 7.91 -2.19 -25.50
N THR A 551 7.66 -0.88 -25.54
CA THR A 551 8.56 0.15 -25.01
C THR A 551 7.71 1.13 -24.22
N TRP A 552 7.31 0.72 -23.01
CA TRP A 552 6.46 1.54 -22.16
C TRP A 552 7.13 2.90 -21.90
N PRO A 553 6.49 4.02 -22.29
CA PRO A 553 7.08 5.35 -22.10
C PRO A 553 7.17 5.69 -20.61
N ALA A 554 8.34 6.15 -20.17
CA ALA A 554 8.47 6.72 -18.83
C ALA A 554 7.63 7.99 -18.72
N TRP A 555 7.08 8.24 -17.53
CA TRP A 555 6.36 9.47 -17.20
C TRP A 555 7.26 10.70 -17.40
N GLY A 556 6.72 11.72 -18.05
CA GLY A 556 7.36 13.02 -18.21
C GLY A 556 6.38 14.15 -17.91
N GLU A 557 6.83 15.24 -17.31
CA GLU A 557 5.94 16.33 -16.89
C GLU A 557 5.34 17.11 -18.07
N SER A 558 6.08 17.28 -19.17
CA SER A 558 5.64 18.04 -20.34
C SER A 558 4.80 17.21 -21.34
N ALA A 559 4.98 15.89 -21.35
CA ALA A 559 4.27 14.97 -22.22
C ALA A 559 3.91 13.68 -21.46
N PRO A 560 3.07 13.77 -20.42
CA PRO A 560 2.77 12.64 -19.55
C PRO A 560 1.97 11.59 -20.31
N LYS A 561 2.48 10.35 -20.31
CA LYS A 561 1.84 9.18 -20.90
C LYS A 561 1.52 8.18 -19.81
N LEU A 562 0.35 7.56 -19.92
CA LEU A 562 -0.03 6.42 -19.10
C LEU A 562 -0.50 5.27 -19.98
N VAL A 563 -0.44 4.05 -19.46
CA VAL A 563 -1.04 2.87 -20.10
C VAL A 563 -2.42 2.62 -19.54
N ASN A 564 -3.42 2.62 -20.40
CA ASN A 564 -4.75 2.14 -20.07
C ASN A 564 -4.77 0.61 -20.19
N LEU A 565 -4.91 -0.09 -19.07
CA LEU A 565 -5.09 -1.54 -19.01
C LEU A 565 -6.59 -1.83 -19.11
N ASN A 566 -7.02 -2.25 -20.29
CA ASN A 566 -8.41 -2.54 -20.59
C ASN A 566 -8.56 -3.78 -21.49
N GLU A 567 -9.79 -4.26 -21.63
CA GLU A 567 -10.20 -5.29 -22.58
C GLU A 567 -11.53 -4.94 -23.27
N THR A 568 -11.82 -5.63 -24.37
CA THR A 568 -13.03 -5.45 -25.20
C THR A 568 -13.59 -6.80 -25.63
N GLY A 569 -14.78 -6.78 -26.25
CA GLY A 569 -15.45 -7.99 -26.71
C GLY A 569 -16.18 -8.71 -25.57
N GLY A 570 -16.24 -10.03 -25.66
CA GLY A 570 -16.99 -10.86 -24.72
C GLY A 570 -18.50 -10.82 -24.93
N VAL A 571 -19.21 -11.48 -24.02
CA VAL A 571 -20.67 -11.49 -23.91
C VAL A 571 -21.07 -10.63 -22.72
N GLN A 572 -21.98 -9.68 -22.94
CA GLN A 572 -22.45 -8.80 -21.87
C GLN A 572 -23.28 -9.56 -20.84
N TYR A 573 -23.08 -9.20 -19.58
CA TYR A 573 -23.88 -9.68 -18.46
C TYR A 573 -24.09 -8.57 -17.43
N GLN A 574 -25.13 -8.72 -16.61
CA GLN A 574 -25.41 -7.83 -15.49
C GLN A 574 -24.84 -8.45 -14.22
N GLU A 575 -24.04 -7.68 -13.49
CA GLU A 575 -23.49 -8.09 -12.20
C GLU A 575 -24.06 -7.18 -11.09
N PRO A 576 -24.67 -7.73 -10.03
CA PRO A 576 -25.08 -6.94 -8.89
C PRO A 576 -23.85 -6.42 -8.15
N THR A 577 -23.81 -5.11 -7.89
CA THR A 577 -22.76 -4.52 -7.06
C THR A 577 -23.13 -4.56 -5.59
N GLN A 578 -22.12 -4.48 -4.73
CA GLN A 578 -22.31 -4.28 -3.28
C GLN A 578 -23.04 -2.97 -2.92
N PHE A 579 -23.22 -2.07 -3.89
CA PHE A 579 -23.90 -0.79 -3.73
C PHE A 579 -25.40 -0.85 -3.99
N GLY A 580 -25.95 -2.04 -4.27
CA GLY A 580 -27.38 -2.27 -4.46
C GLY A 580 -27.91 -1.94 -5.86
N TYR A 581 -27.03 -1.78 -6.84
CA TYR A 581 -27.39 -1.62 -8.26
C TYR A 581 -26.58 -2.56 -9.16
N ASN A 582 -27.11 -2.87 -10.34
CA ASN A 582 -26.44 -3.72 -11.32
C ASN A 582 -25.56 -2.90 -12.27
N VAL A 583 -24.45 -3.48 -12.68
CA VAL A 583 -23.54 -2.92 -13.69
C VAL A 583 -23.41 -3.86 -14.88
N THR A 584 -23.28 -3.28 -16.08
CA THR A 584 -23.05 -4.06 -17.30
C THR A 584 -21.56 -4.34 -17.44
N GLN A 585 -21.18 -5.60 -17.49
CA GLN A 585 -19.81 -6.05 -17.75
C GLN A 585 -19.79 -7.02 -18.94
N SER A 586 -18.61 -7.38 -19.41
CA SER A 586 -18.43 -8.43 -20.41
C SER A 586 -17.70 -9.61 -19.79
N LYS A 587 -18.06 -10.83 -20.18
CA LYS A 587 -17.33 -12.05 -19.82
C LYS A 587 -16.99 -12.92 -21.02
N GLY A 588 -16.15 -13.93 -20.81
CA GLY A 588 -15.81 -14.89 -21.86
C GLY A 588 -17.03 -15.67 -22.39
N PRO A 589 -16.96 -16.22 -23.62
CA PRO A 589 -15.84 -16.16 -24.55
C PRO A 589 -15.77 -14.85 -25.36
N GLY A 590 -14.60 -14.54 -25.93
CA GLY A 590 -14.43 -13.44 -26.90
C GLY A 590 -13.86 -12.14 -26.33
N LEU A 591 -13.49 -12.11 -25.05
CA LEU A 591 -12.73 -11.02 -24.45
C LEU A 591 -11.34 -10.91 -25.10
N LYS A 592 -10.85 -9.69 -25.33
CA LYS A 592 -9.58 -9.38 -25.98
C LYS A 592 -8.91 -8.18 -25.33
N ASN A 593 -7.59 -8.24 -25.17
CA ASN A 593 -6.80 -7.10 -24.71
C ASN A 593 -7.07 -5.86 -25.55
N ALA A 594 -7.29 -4.73 -24.89
CA ALA A 594 -7.42 -3.40 -25.47
C ALA A 594 -6.49 -2.42 -24.74
N ILE A 595 -5.27 -2.90 -24.47
CA ILE A 595 -4.25 -2.13 -23.76
C ILE A 595 -3.76 -1.02 -24.68
N ALA A 596 -3.67 0.21 -24.18
CA ALA A 596 -3.26 1.36 -25.01
C ALA A 596 -2.37 2.31 -24.23
N VAL A 597 -1.47 3.02 -24.94
CA VAL A 597 -0.78 4.20 -24.39
C VAL A 597 -1.61 5.43 -24.71
N VAL A 598 -1.93 6.22 -23.70
CA VAL A 598 -2.80 7.40 -23.83
C VAL A 598 -2.11 8.63 -23.26
N ASP A 599 -2.58 9.81 -23.68
CA ASP A 599 -2.10 11.09 -23.17
C ASP A 599 -2.78 11.43 -21.85
N ALA A 600 -2.01 11.46 -20.77
CA ALA A 600 -2.54 11.67 -19.43
C ALA A 600 -3.10 13.10 -19.22
N ASN A 601 -2.71 14.08 -20.05
CA ASN A 601 -3.26 15.42 -19.96
C ASN A 601 -4.70 15.48 -20.45
N THR A 602 -4.99 14.84 -21.58
CA THR A 602 -6.31 14.91 -22.22
C THR A 602 -7.24 13.76 -21.83
N TRP A 603 -6.70 12.66 -21.31
CA TRP A 603 -7.48 11.49 -20.87
C TRP A 603 -8.62 11.90 -19.93
N GLU A 604 -9.78 11.26 -20.08
CA GLU A 604 -10.95 11.43 -19.21
C GLU A 604 -11.38 12.90 -19.06
N GLY A 605 -11.45 13.59 -20.20
CA GLY A 605 -11.92 14.97 -20.27
C GLY A 605 -10.95 15.98 -19.66
N GLY A 606 -9.64 15.77 -19.79
CA GLY A 606 -8.65 16.73 -19.29
C GLY A 606 -8.14 16.45 -17.86
N ARG A 607 -8.07 15.17 -17.44
CA ARG A 607 -7.69 14.76 -16.08
C ARG A 607 -6.36 15.36 -15.62
N GLY A 608 -5.34 15.42 -16.48
CA GLY A 608 -4.06 16.03 -16.10
C GLY A 608 -4.17 17.51 -15.71
N GLN A 609 -5.05 18.28 -16.36
CA GLN A 609 -5.31 19.67 -15.98
C GLN A 609 -6.00 19.76 -14.62
N ARG A 610 -6.94 18.85 -14.33
CA ARG A 610 -7.59 18.79 -13.02
C ARG A 610 -6.62 18.36 -11.92
N CYS A 611 -5.69 17.46 -12.20
CA CYS A 611 -4.62 17.13 -11.24
C CYS A 611 -3.63 18.26 -11.00
N ALA A 612 -3.40 19.15 -11.98
CA ALA A 612 -2.67 20.39 -11.77
C ALA A 612 -3.46 21.38 -10.89
N PHE A 613 -4.78 21.47 -11.09
CA PHE A 613 -5.67 22.26 -10.23
C PHE A 613 -5.64 21.76 -8.77
N TRP A 614 -5.80 20.44 -8.54
CA TRP A 614 -5.73 19.87 -7.19
C TRP A 614 -4.38 20.17 -6.50
N LYS A 615 -3.28 20.15 -7.25
CA LYS A 615 -1.95 20.49 -6.73
C LYS A 615 -1.87 21.94 -6.23
N GLN A 616 -2.56 22.87 -6.89
CA GLN A 616 -2.64 24.27 -6.47
C GLN A 616 -3.52 24.44 -5.22
N LEU A 617 -4.53 23.59 -5.05
CA LEU A 617 -5.42 23.60 -3.91
C LEU A 617 -4.84 22.89 -2.67
N ALA A 618 -3.84 22.02 -2.85
CA ALA A 618 -3.21 21.23 -1.79
C ALA A 618 -2.77 22.04 -0.55
N PRO A 619 -2.26 23.28 -0.62
CA PRO A 619 -1.96 24.05 0.61
C PRO A 619 -3.19 24.34 1.50
N SER A 620 -4.41 24.25 0.94
CA SER A 620 -5.68 24.48 1.65
C SER A 620 -6.41 23.19 2.04
N ILE A 621 -5.95 22.04 1.55
CA ILE A 621 -6.44 20.70 1.87
C ILE A 621 -5.25 20.04 2.54
N PRO A 622 -5.19 19.92 3.88
CA PRO A 622 -4.05 19.30 4.53
C PRO A 622 -3.95 17.85 4.03
N ALA A 623 -3.16 17.60 2.99
CA ALA A 623 -3.02 16.36 2.21
C ALA A 623 -1.61 16.30 1.64
#